data_AF-A0A834SSY6-F1
#
_entry.id   AF-A0A834SSY6-F1
#
_cell.length_a   1.000
_cell.length_b   1.000
_cell.length_c   1.000
_cell.angle_alpha   90.00
_cell.angle_beta   90.00
_cell.angle_gamma   90.00
#
_symmetry.space_group_name_H-M   'P 1'
#
loop_
_entity.id
_entity.type
_entity.pdbx_description
1 polymer ?
#
loop_
_entity_poly.entity_id
_entity_poly.type
_entity_poly.pdbx_seq_one_letter_code
_entity_poly.pdbx_strand_id
1 'polypeptide(L)'
;MASSLFFFFFFLSLILLSLSSSLPSSLILDAAEILSSSGYQTMALNLELASQTLHPLTPSLTIFAPSDLAFKKIDHLPLSLLQYHLLPHAFSLQSLSSLPFGAKIATLLPGQPLTVTKSHSDGSVSANNVTIEGPPVFDDGNLVIFGIEKLFDLYFQAPASRTLGGNSNPTRCISMTRSNDGVWFSGGSSFDEACETLRSKGCSVMASFLEMQFLGLRDRPQLTVFAPVDEAMAVNHTGRLRKYSSILRRHVVPCKILWSDLVGLDNGTVLRTYERGFGINVTKSGDDELQLNGVGVVFPELYFNDWLVVHGLQEVLVSVSKGREEEAKNSSSKVQEVIEPKQHVEEEEYPASHYHFSVFH
;
A
#
# COMPACT_ATOMS: atom_id res chain seq x y z
N MET A 1 22.87 40.96 25.21
CA MET A 1 21.84 39.89 25.03
C MET A 1 21.55 39.59 23.55
N ALA A 2 21.60 40.58 22.64
CA ALA A 2 21.37 40.34 21.20
C ALA A 2 22.45 39.49 20.49
N SER A 3 23.73 39.62 20.85
CA SER A 3 24.82 38.84 20.24
C SER A 3 24.75 37.34 20.56
N SER A 4 24.37 36.98 21.78
CA SER A 4 24.25 35.57 22.21
C SER A 4 23.10 34.82 21.52
N LEU A 5 22.01 35.53 21.20
CA LEU A 5 20.88 34.98 20.44
C LEU A 5 21.26 34.72 18.98
N PHE A 6 22.04 35.62 18.37
CA PHE A 6 22.51 35.43 16.99
C PHE A 6 23.45 34.22 16.84
N PHE A 7 24.38 34.02 17.78
CA PHE A 7 25.22 32.82 17.80
C PHE A 7 24.39 31.55 17.98
N PHE A 8 23.38 31.55 18.84
CA PHE A 8 22.50 30.40 19.02
C PHE A 8 21.72 30.05 17.74
N PHE A 9 21.13 31.02 17.05
CA PHE A 9 20.45 30.78 15.78
C PHE A 9 21.40 30.33 14.66
N PHE A 10 22.64 30.84 14.64
CA PHE A 10 23.67 30.41 13.68
C PHE A 10 24.15 28.98 13.95
N PHE A 11 24.39 28.59 15.20
CA PHE A 11 24.71 27.20 15.53
C PHE A 11 23.52 26.26 15.27
N LEU A 12 22.30 26.70 15.59
CA LEU A 12 21.09 25.93 15.28
C LEU A 12 20.90 25.78 13.77
N SER A 13 21.16 26.81 12.96
CA SER A 13 21.08 26.71 11.50
C SER A 13 22.16 25.82 10.92
N LEU A 14 23.39 25.83 11.47
CA LEU A 14 24.46 24.89 11.06
C LEU A 14 24.14 23.44 11.44
N ILE A 15 23.53 23.21 12.61
CA ILE A 15 23.05 21.88 13.02
C ILE A 15 21.91 21.41 12.11
N LEU A 16 20.98 22.30 11.77
CA LEU A 16 19.88 22.01 10.83
C LEU A 16 20.39 21.77 9.40
N LEU A 17 21.40 22.51 8.93
CA LEU A 17 22.05 22.28 7.64
C LEU A 17 22.78 20.93 7.59
N SER A 18 23.45 20.54 8.68
CA SER A 18 24.16 19.26 8.80
C SER A 18 23.21 18.06 8.84
N LEU A 19 21.97 18.26 9.32
CA LEU A 19 20.90 17.25 9.29
C LEU A 19 20.18 17.17 7.93
N SER A 20 20.45 18.10 7.01
CA SER A 20 19.70 18.27 5.75
C SER A 20 20.48 17.86 4.49
N SER A 21 21.69 17.33 4.60
CA SER A 21 22.45 16.91 3.41
C SER A 21 21.85 15.62 2.84
N SER A 22 21.22 15.72 1.68
CA SER A 22 20.80 14.55 0.91
C SER A 22 21.98 13.85 0.26
N LEU A 23 21.85 12.54 0.00
CA LEU A 23 22.82 11.81 -0.81
C LEU A 23 23.05 12.54 -2.17
N PRO A 24 24.30 12.78 -2.57
CA PRO A 24 24.60 13.39 -3.86
C PRO A 24 24.10 12.50 -5.01
N SER A 25 23.46 13.10 -6.01
CA SER A 25 22.99 12.34 -7.18
C SER A 25 24.14 11.64 -7.93
N SER A 26 25.34 12.21 -7.93
CA SER A 26 26.53 11.58 -8.50
C SER A 26 26.87 10.24 -7.85
N LEU A 27 26.74 10.15 -6.52
CA LEU A 27 27.00 8.90 -5.79
C LEU A 27 26.00 7.80 -6.15
N ILE A 28 24.75 8.19 -6.42
CA ILE A 28 23.70 7.26 -6.87
C ILE A 28 24.00 6.74 -8.28
N LEU A 29 24.49 7.62 -9.18
CA LEU A 29 24.87 7.25 -10.53
C LEU A 29 26.10 6.32 -10.53
N ASP A 30 27.12 6.63 -9.74
CA ASP A 30 28.31 5.77 -9.57
C ASP A 30 27.91 4.38 -9.05
N ALA A 31 27.00 4.33 -8.07
CA ALA A 31 26.48 3.09 -7.54
C ALA A 31 25.62 2.31 -8.55
N ALA A 32 24.85 3.01 -9.39
CA ALA A 32 24.09 2.40 -10.48
C ALA A 32 25.00 1.77 -11.55
N GLU A 33 26.12 2.41 -11.88
CA GLU A 33 27.13 1.85 -12.79
C GLU A 33 27.75 0.55 -12.22
N ILE A 34 28.07 0.54 -10.93
CA ILE A 34 28.61 -0.65 -10.25
C ILE A 34 27.56 -1.77 -10.19
N LEU A 35 26.30 -1.46 -9.88
CA LEU A 35 25.20 -2.43 -9.93
C LEU A 35 25.02 -3.05 -11.32
N SER A 36 25.03 -2.20 -12.35
CA SER A 36 24.92 -2.58 -13.76
C SER A 36 25.99 -3.60 -14.15
N SER A 37 27.25 -3.33 -13.81
CA SER A 37 28.38 -4.24 -14.06
C SER A 37 28.37 -5.52 -13.19
N SER A 38 27.59 -5.53 -12.10
CA SER A 38 27.51 -6.63 -11.14
C SER A 38 26.32 -7.58 -11.36
N GLY A 39 25.56 -7.43 -12.46
CA GLY A 39 24.42 -8.30 -12.80
C GLY A 39 23.07 -7.85 -12.22
N TYR A 40 22.97 -6.58 -11.84
CA TYR A 40 21.77 -5.93 -11.30
C TYR A 40 21.30 -4.79 -12.23
N GLN A 41 21.31 -5.03 -13.55
CA GLN A 41 21.05 -4.02 -14.58
C GLN A 41 19.69 -3.35 -14.40
N THR A 42 18.65 -4.13 -14.09
CA THR A 42 17.29 -3.64 -13.97
C THR A 42 17.17 -2.71 -12.77
N MET A 43 17.79 -3.06 -11.65
CA MET A 43 17.79 -2.22 -10.45
C MET A 43 18.60 -0.94 -10.66
N ALA A 44 19.73 -1.01 -11.37
CA ALA A 44 20.55 0.16 -11.71
C ALA A 44 19.74 1.22 -12.48
N LEU A 45 19.01 0.80 -13.52
CA LEU A 45 18.16 1.69 -14.32
C LEU A 45 17.02 2.31 -13.49
N ASN A 46 16.37 1.50 -12.63
CA ASN A 46 15.31 2.00 -11.75
C ASN A 46 15.84 3.01 -10.73
N LEU A 47 17.05 2.80 -10.21
CA LEU A 47 17.68 3.71 -9.27
C LEU A 47 18.10 5.03 -9.94
N GLU A 48 18.63 4.97 -11.15
CA GLU A 48 18.94 6.16 -11.96
C GLU A 48 17.68 6.99 -12.22
N LEU A 49 16.61 6.37 -12.67
CA LEU A 49 15.32 7.04 -12.90
C LEU A 49 14.73 7.60 -11.60
N ALA A 50 14.86 6.85 -10.50
CA ALA A 50 14.37 7.26 -9.21
C ALA A 50 15.18 8.39 -8.58
N SER A 51 16.47 8.50 -8.87
CA SER A 51 17.32 9.62 -8.40
C SER A 51 16.82 10.99 -8.88
N GLN A 52 16.12 11.02 -10.01
CA GLN A 52 15.52 12.24 -10.58
C GLN A 52 14.19 12.61 -9.92
N THR A 53 13.51 11.64 -9.29
CA THR A 53 12.13 11.78 -8.78
C THR A 53 12.04 11.71 -7.26
N LEU A 54 12.97 11.04 -6.57
CA LEU A 54 13.05 10.93 -5.12
C LEU A 54 13.91 12.08 -4.56
N HIS A 55 13.28 13.16 -4.07
CA HIS A 55 13.95 14.27 -3.35
C HIS A 55 13.43 14.39 -1.91
N PRO A 56 14.26 14.83 -0.92
CA PRO A 56 15.71 14.62 -0.80
C PRO A 56 15.94 13.21 -0.23
N LEU A 57 16.77 12.42 -0.91
CA LEU A 57 17.22 11.15 -0.33
C LEU A 57 17.83 11.40 1.05
N THR A 58 17.54 10.49 1.97
CA THR A 58 18.08 10.53 3.33
C THR A 58 19.60 10.70 3.32
N PRO A 59 20.21 11.26 4.37
CA PRO A 59 21.66 11.44 4.43
C PRO A 59 22.43 10.12 4.33
N SER A 60 21.75 9.00 4.62
CA SER A 60 22.27 7.65 4.42
C SER A 60 21.17 6.73 3.90
N LEU A 61 21.55 5.68 3.16
CA LEU A 61 20.63 4.79 2.48
C LEU A 61 21.19 3.37 2.42
N THR A 62 20.34 2.39 2.68
CA THR A 62 20.60 0.99 2.28
C THR A 62 19.66 0.60 1.16
N ILE A 63 20.19 -0.04 0.13
CA ILE A 63 19.43 -0.55 -1.00
C ILE A 63 19.57 -2.06 -1.02
N PHE A 64 18.45 -2.76 -1.08
CA PHE A 64 18.43 -4.18 -1.41
C PHE A 64 18.15 -4.34 -2.90
N ALA A 65 19.16 -4.75 -3.67
CA ALA A 65 19.11 -4.86 -5.12
C ALA A 65 18.73 -6.29 -5.54
N PRO A 66 17.53 -6.53 -6.10
CA PRO A 66 17.17 -7.84 -6.62
C PRO A 66 17.97 -8.18 -7.87
N SER A 67 18.38 -9.44 -8.01
CA SER A 67 19.02 -9.92 -9.24
C SER A 67 18.12 -9.71 -10.47
N ASP A 68 18.70 -9.60 -11.68
CA ASP A 68 17.91 -9.49 -12.92
C ASP A 68 16.96 -10.68 -13.16
N LEU A 69 17.27 -11.86 -12.59
CA LEU A 69 16.37 -13.02 -12.60
C LEU A 69 15.09 -12.77 -11.78
N ALA A 70 15.14 -11.93 -10.75
CA ALA A 70 13.96 -11.53 -9.98
C ALA A 70 13.03 -10.63 -10.80
N PHE A 71 13.52 -9.94 -11.82
CA PHE A 71 12.68 -9.09 -12.67
C PHE A 71 11.97 -9.85 -13.78
N LYS A 72 12.44 -11.04 -14.18
CA LYS A 72 11.79 -11.86 -15.24
C LYS A 72 10.31 -12.21 -15.01
N LYS A 73 9.79 -12.04 -13.79
CA LYS A 73 8.39 -12.33 -13.46
C LYS A 73 7.54 -11.08 -13.25
N ILE A 74 8.08 -9.89 -13.51
CA ILE A 74 7.37 -8.61 -13.41
C ILE A 74 7.72 -7.75 -14.63
N ASP A 75 6.72 -7.14 -15.26
CA ASP A 75 6.95 -6.35 -16.48
C ASP A 75 7.50 -4.95 -16.18
N HIS A 76 7.25 -4.43 -14.98
CA HIS A 76 7.77 -3.14 -14.50
C HIS A 76 7.88 -3.14 -12.97
N LEU A 77 8.80 -2.31 -12.45
CA LEU A 77 8.97 -2.12 -11.00
C LEU A 77 8.17 -0.86 -10.57
N PRO A 78 7.05 -0.99 -9.84
CA PRO A 78 6.33 0.18 -9.36
C PRO A 78 7.17 0.92 -8.31
N LEU A 79 6.98 2.25 -8.24
CA LEU A 79 7.72 3.11 -7.30
C LEU A 79 7.56 2.68 -5.84
N SER A 80 6.36 2.19 -5.46
CA SER A 80 6.09 1.67 -4.12
C SER A 80 6.97 0.46 -3.78
N LEU A 81 7.14 -0.46 -4.73
CA LEU A 81 8.01 -1.62 -4.56
C LEU A 81 9.48 -1.21 -4.55
N LEU A 82 9.87 -0.23 -5.36
CA LEU A 82 11.21 0.36 -5.28
C LEU A 82 11.47 0.96 -3.90
N GLN A 83 10.58 1.80 -3.38
CA GLN A 83 10.67 2.39 -2.04
C GLN A 83 10.76 1.33 -0.93
N TYR A 84 10.14 0.16 -1.12
CA TYR A 84 10.20 -0.95 -0.18
C TYR A 84 11.59 -1.64 -0.12
N HIS A 85 12.39 -1.50 -1.18
CA HIS A 85 13.78 -1.98 -1.20
C HIS A 85 14.79 -0.95 -0.68
N LEU A 86 14.33 0.26 -0.32
CA LEU A 86 15.17 1.36 0.16
C LEU A 86 14.95 1.58 1.65
N LEU A 87 16.03 1.67 2.44
CA LEU A 87 15.98 1.92 3.88
C LEU A 87 16.59 3.29 4.17
N PRO A 88 15.96 4.13 5.00
CA PRO A 88 16.42 5.49 5.30
C PRO A 88 17.71 5.59 6.14
N HIS A 89 18.45 4.49 6.30
CA HIS A 89 19.68 4.39 7.07
C HIS A 89 20.67 3.47 6.35
N ALA A 90 21.97 3.81 6.41
CA ALA A 90 23.04 2.90 5.97
C ALA A 90 23.29 1.80 7.01
N PHE A 91 23.10 0.55 6.60
CA PHE A 91 23.31 -0.63 7.42
C PHE A 91 24.53 -1.39 6.93
N SER A 92 25.44 -1.72 7.85
CA SER A 92 26.48 -2.71 7.57
C SER A 92 25.91 -4.13 7.68
N LEU A 93 26.57 -5.09 7.03
CA LEU A 93 26.20 -6.52 7.14
C LEU A 93 26.21 -6.98 8.61
N GLN A 94 27.16 -6.48 9.40
CA GLN A 94 27.26 -6.78 10.83
C GLN A 94 26.06 -6.23 11.62
N SER A 95 25.63 -4.99 11.34
CA SER A 95 24.46 -4.38 11.96
C SER A 95 23.20 -5.17 11.62
N LEU A 96 22.99 -5.54 10.36
CA LEU A 96 21.86 -6.40 9.95
C LEU A 96 21.91 -7.78 10.62
N SER A 97 23.10 -8.37 10.73
CA SER A 97 23.31 -9.66 11.40
C SER A 97 23.04 -9.61 12.89
N SER A 98 23.22 -8.46 13.53
CA SER A 98 22.97 -8.28 14.97
C SER A 98 21.49 -8.18 15.33
N LEU A 99 20.61 -7.84 14.38
CA LEU A 99 19.18 -7.65 14.64
C LEU A 99 18.50 -8.96 15.04
N PRO A 100 17.62 -8.97 16.06
CA PRO A 100 16.91 -10.19 16.45
C PRO A 100 15.92 -10.63 15.36
N PHE A 101 15.60 -11.92 15.35
CA PHE A 101 14.49 -12.43 14.52
C PHE A 101 13.20 -11.69 14.88
N GLY A 102 12.42 -11.31 13.86
CA GLY A 102 11.20 -10.52 14.00
C GLY A 102 11.43 -9.01 14.17
N ALA A 103 12.68 -8.54 14.19
CA ALA A 103 12.97 -7.11 14.19
C ALA A 103 12.37 -6.43 12.95
N LYS A 104 11.82 -5.24 13.13
CA LYS A 104 11.22 -4.44 12.06
C LYS A 104 12.18 -3.35 11.62
N ILE A 105 12.50 -3.31 10.34
CA ILE A 105 13.36 -2.31 9.71
C ILE A 105 12.49 -1.40 8.85
N ALA A 106 12.51 -0.10 9.12
CA ALA A 106 11.75 0.86 8.33
C ALA A 106 12.30 0.94 6.90
N THR A 107 11.40 1.08 5.92
CA THR A 107 11.73 1.34 4.52
C THR A 107 11.34 2.78 4.14
N LEU A 108 11.69 3.22 2.93
CA LEU A 108 11.18 4.48 2.38
C LEU A 108 9.71 4.38 1.98
N LEU A 109 9.11 3.19 1.96
CA LEU A 109 7.67 3.02 1.82
C LEU A 109 7.02 3.23 3.21
N PRO A 110 6.25 4.32 3.42
CA PRO A 110 5.72 4.65 4.73
C PRO A 110 4.85 3.53 5.32
N GLY A 111 4.99 3.23 6.61
CA GLY A 111 4.14 2.24 7.29
C GLY A 111 4.40 0.76 6.91
N GLN A 112 5.36 0.48 6.04
CA GLN A 112 5.69 -0.84 5.52
C GLN A 112 7.14 -1.22 5.92
N PRO A 113 7.36 -1.82 7.10
CA PRO A 113 8.69 -2.27 7.51
C PRO A 113 9.02 -3.66 6.96
N LEU A 114 10.30 -3.92 6.70
CA LEU A 114 10.82 -5.28 6.51
C LEU A 114 10.94 -5.98 7.86
N THR A 115 10.73 -7.29 7.88
CA THR A 115 10.90 -8.13 9.06
C THR A 115 12.13 -9.01 8.92
N VAL A 116 13.02 -9.01 9.90
CA VAL A 116 14.19 -9.89 9.94
C VAL A 116 13.76 -11.34 10.16
N THR A 117 14.12 -12.24 9.25
CA THR A 117 13.63 -13.63 9.21
C THR A 117 14.70 -14.70 9.36
N LYS A 118 15.97 -14.32 9.59
CA LYS A 118 17.17 -15.17 9.81
C LYS A 118 17.00 -16.69 9.59
N SER A 119 17.76 -17.24 8.64
CA SER A 119 17.86 -18.69 8.49
C SER A 119 18.59 -19.31 9.68
N HIS A 120 18.01 -20.36 10.28
CA HIS A 120 18.56 -21.00 11.48
C HIS A 120 19.83 -21.84 11.24
N SER A 121 20.20 -22.11 9.98
CA SER A 121 21.19 -23.14 9.63
C SER A 121 22.55 -22.62 9.16
N ASP A 122 22.67 -21.36 8.74
CA ASP A 122 23.87 -20.88 8.00
C ASP A 122 24.41 -19.51 8.48
N GLY A 123 23.76 -18.86 9.45
CA GLY A 123 24.15 -17.53 9.91
C GLY A 123 23.91 -16.42 8.88
N SER A 124 23.23 -16.72 7.77
CA SER A 124 22.85 -15.74 6.76
C SER A 124 21.75 -14.82 7.27
N VAL A 125 21.82 -13.55 6.88
CA VAL A 125 20.77 -12.59 7.18
C VAL A 125 19.70 -12.67 6.11
N SER A 126 18.45 -12.77 6.53
CA SER A 126 17.30 -12.67 5.64
C SER A 126 16.30 -11.65 6.18
N ALA A 127 15.65 -10.95 5.25
CA ALA A 127 14.54 -10.05 5.52
C ALA A 127 13.34 -10.51 4.67
N ASN A 128 12.15 -10.59 5.25
CA ASN A 128 10.94 -11.09 4.60
C ASN A 128 11.12 -12.43 3.86
N ASN A 129 11.91 -13.33 4.45
CA ASN A 129 12.27 -14.63 3.89
C ASN A 129 13.06 -14.55 2.57
N VAL A 130 13.66 -13.39 2.28
CA VAL A 130 14.62 -13.19 1.19
C VAL A 130 16.01 -13.07 1.78
N THR A 131 16.92 -13.90 1.29
CA THR A 131 18.32 -13.92 1.72
C THR A 131 19.06 -12.69 1.18
N ILE A 132 19.83 -12.05 2.06
CA ILE A 132 20.73 -10.97 1.73
C ILE A 132 22.08 -11.60 1.35
N GLU A 133 22.51 -11.38 0.12
CA GLU A 133 23.75 -11.93 -0.43
C GLU A 133 24.97 -11.25 0.21
N GLY A 134 26.09 -12.00 0.28
CA GLY A 134 27.31 -11.77 1.09
C GLY A 134 27.75 -10.32 1.37
N PRO A 135 28.98 -9.90 1.00
CA PRO A 135 29.38 -8.51 1.21
C PRO A 135 28.54 -7.59 0.31
N PRO A 136 28.37 -6.30 0.68
CA PRO A 136 27.66 -5.35 -0.15
C PRO A 136 28.32 -5.23 -1.53
N VAL A 137 27.48 -5.07 -2.56
CA VAL A 137 27.89 -4.80 -3.95
C VAL A 137 28.50 -3.40 -4.06
N PHE A 138 28.02 -2.46 -3.24
CA PHE A 138 28.53 -1.11 -3.13
C PHE A 138 28.48 -0.64 -1.67
N ASP A 139 29.54 0.00 -1.19
CA ASP A 139 29.60 0.56 0.16
C ASP A 139 30.52 1.79 0.19
N ASP A 140 29.94 2.96 0.42
CA ASP A 140 30.63 4.23 0.64
C ASP A 140 30.38 4.78 2.07
N GLY A 141 29.89 3.92 2.98
CA GLY A 141 29.51 4.29 4.35
C GLY A 141 28.16 5.02 4.48
N ASN A 142 27.84 5.92 3.55
CA ASN A 142 26.52 6.59 3.50
C ASN A 142 25.53 5.88 2.59
N LEU A 143 26.00 5.22 1.53
CA LEU A 143 25.20 4.39 0.65
C LEU A 143 25.74 2.98 0.67
N VAL A 144 24.88 2.03 1.05
CA VAL A 144 25.22 0.60 1.08
C VAL A 144 24.21 -0.16 0.23
N ILE A 145 24.70 -1.03 -0.64
CA ILE A 145 23.86 -1.83 -1.54
C ILE A 145 24.14 -3.31 -1.35
N PHE A 146 23.13 -4.06 -0.96
CA PHE A 146 23.22 -5.53 -0.85
C PHE A 146 22.47 -6.19 -1.99
N GLY A 147 23.04 -7.25 -2.55
CA GLY A 147 22.34 -8.13 -3.47
C GLY A 147 21.28 -8.96 -2.76
N ILE A 148 20.16 -9.22 -3.43
CA ILE A 148 19.14 -10.18 -2.98
C ILE A 148 18.67 -11.05 -4.15
N GLU A 149 18.32 -12.31 -3.85
CA GLU A 149 17.91 -13.27 -4.88
C GLU A 149 16.55 -12.91 -5.51
N LYS A 150 15.64 -12.34 -4.71
CA LYS A 150 14.22 -12.15 -5.05
C LYS A 150 13.74 -10.77 -4.62
N LEU A 151 12.72 -10.24 -5.31
CA LEU A 151 12.00 -9.06 -4.86
C LEU A 151 11.32 -9.34 -3.51
N PHE A 152 11.29 -8.34 -2.63
CA PHE A 152 10.51 -8.43 -1.40
C PHE A 152 9.01 -8.46 -1.69
N ASP A 153 8.29 -9.27 -0.92
CA ASP A 153 6.83 -9.28 -0.90
C ASP A 153 6.30 -8.20 0.06
N LEU A 154 5.53 -7.26 -0.48
CA LEU A 154 4.84 -6.20 0.27
C LEU A 154 3.79 -6.73 1.26
N TYR A 155 3.36 -7.99 1.11
CA TYR A 155 2.41 -8.64 2.00
C TYR A 155 3.02 -9.71 2.87
N PHE A 156 4.35 -9.73 2.98
CA PHE A 156 5.03 -10.70 3.81
C PHE A 156 4.46 -10.70 5.24
N GLN A 157 3.87 -11.82 5.63
CA GLN A 157 3.46 -12.08 7.00
C GLN A 157 4.48 -13.00 7.64
N ALA A 158 5.26 -12.47 8.58
CA ALA A 158 6.12 -13.30 9.39
C ALA A 158 5.28 -14.38 10.08
N PRO A 159 5.68 -15.66 10.04
CA PRO A 159 4.96 -16.70 10.74
C PRO A 159 4.87 -16.32 12.22
N ALA A 160 3.65 -16.14 12.71
CA ALA A 160 3.43 -15.87 14.12
C ALA A 160 4.09 -16.99 14.92
N SER A 161 4.97 -16.62 15.86
CA SER A 161 5.55 -17.58 16.79
C SER A 161 4.40 -18.35 17.43
N ARG A 162 4.31 -19.65 17.14
CA ARG A 162 3.20 -20.50 17.59
C ARG A 162 3.27 -20.65 19.10
N THR A 163 2.72 -19.70 19.84
CA THR A 163 2.21 -19.99 21.18
C THR A 163 1.01 -20.92 20.99
N LEU A 164 1.22 -22.21 21.27
CA LEU A 164 0.13 -23.15 21.51
C LEU A 164 -0.73 -22.57 22.63
N GLY A 165 -1.85 -21.95 22.26
CA GLY A 165 -2.81 -21.36 23.17
C GLY A 165 -4.14 -21.39 22.47
N GLY A 166 -4.87 -22.49 22.65
CA GLY A 166 -6.25 -22.60 22.22
C GLY A 166 -7.08 -21.52 22.90
N ASN A 167 -7.69 -20.65 22.09
CA ASN A 167 -8.97 -20.05 22.39
C ASN A 167 -9.59 -19.59 21.07
N SER A 168 -10.74 -20.20 20.76
CA SER A 168 -11.59 -19.89 19.63
C SER A 168 -12.15 -18.47 19.75
N ASN A 169 -11.50 -17.52 19.08
CA ASN A 169 -12.14 -16.26 18.72
C ASN A 169 -12.87 -16.44 17.39
N PRO A 170 -14.14 -16.04 17.25
CA PRO A 170 -14.85 -16.15 16.00
C PRO A 170 -14.25 -15.15 14.99
N THR A 171 -14.37 -15.47 13.70
CA THR A 171 -14.12 -14.59 12.54
C THR A 171 -12.66 -14.31 12.17
N ARG A 172 -11.94 -15.38 11.84
CA ARG A 172 -10.94 -15.36 10.77
C ARG A 172 -11.66 -15.92 9.54
N CYS A 173 -11.65 -15.19 8.41
CA CYS A 173 -12.18 -15.70 7.15
C CYS A 173 -11.61 -17.12 6.95
N ILE A 174 -12.47 -18.13 6.98
CA ILE A 174 -12.05 -19.53 6.83
C ILE A 174 -11.74 -19.70 5.35
N SER A 175 -10.48 -19.49 4.98
CA SER A 175 -9.98 -19.92 3.68
C SER A 175 -10.12 -21.45 3.66
N MET A 176 -11.08 -21.96 2.89
CA MET A 176 -11.13 -23.38 2.58
C MET A 176 -10.01 -23.69 1.59
N THR A 177 -8.80 -23.88 2.11
CA THR A 177 -7.74 -24.56 1.34
C THR A 177 -8.05 -26.06 1.30
N ARG A 178 -8.83 -26.47 0.30
CA ARG A 178 -8.63 -27.75 -0.40
C ARG A 178 -8.03 -27.34 -1.75
N SER A 179 -6.81 -27.67 -2.12
CA SER A 179 -6.08 -28.93 -1.94
C SER A 179 -4.58 -28.70 -2.17
N ASN A 180 -3.75 -29.62 -1.68
CA ASN A 180 -2.49 -29.95 -2.31
C ASN A 180 -2.74 -30.18 -3.81
N ASP A 181 -2.14 -29.35 -4.66
CA ASP A 181 -1.45 -29.83 -5.85
C ASP A 181 -0.57 -28.72 -6.39
N GLY A 182 0.72 -29.04 -6.52
CA GLY A 182 1.66 -28.18 -7.23
C GLY A 182 1.33 -28.25 -8.71
N VAL A 183 0.73 -27.19 -9.24
CA VAL A 183 0.67 -26.96 -10.69
C VAL A 183 1.08 -25.53 -10.99
N TRP A 184 2.17 -25.45 -11.75
CA TRP A 184 2.76 -24.23 -12.27
C TRP A 184 1.97 -23.79 -13.50
N PHE A 185 1.25 -22.66 -13.41
CA PHE A 185 0.62 -22.04 -14.57
C PHE A 185 1.29 -20.72 -14.91
N SER A 186 1.93 -20.70 -16.07
CA SER A 186 2.26 -19.50 -16.82
C SER A 186 0.95 -18.84 -17.26
N GLY A 187 0.68 -17.62 -16.79
CA GLY A 187 -0.51 -16.86 -17.17
C GLY A 187 -0.28 -15.38 -16.93
N GLY A 188 0.38 -14.72 -17.89
CA GLY A 188 0.62 -13.27 -17.91
C GLY A 188 -0.62 -12.46 -18.31
N SER A 189 -1.74 -12.61 -17.61
CA SER A 189 -3.00 -11.92 -17.95
C SER A 189 -3.82 -11.44 -16.74
N SER A 190 -3.24 -11.29 -15.55
CA SER A 190 -4.04 -11.40 -14.32
C SER A 190 -4.81 -10.17 -13.84
N PHE A 191 -4.71 -9.03 -14.54
CA PHE A 191 -5.45 -7.81 -14.17
C PHE A 191 -6.11 -7.12 -15.35
N ASP A 192 -5.56 -7.23 -16.56
CA ASP A 192 -6.11 -6.54 -17.74
C ASP A 192 -7.58 -6.93 -17.97
N GLU A 193 -7.89 -8.22 -17.91
CA GLU A 193 -9.26 -8.73 -18.07
C GLU A 193 -10.19 -8.24 -16.94
N ALA A 194 -9.71 -8.22 -15.70
CA ALA A 194 -10.48 -7.71 -14.56
C ALA A 194 -10.75 -6.21 -14.74
N CYS A 195 -9.72 -5.44 -15.07
CA CYS A 195 -9.80 -4.00 -15.28
C CYS A 195 -10.72 -3.65 -16.46
N GLU A 196 -10.64 -4.36 -17.57
CA GLU A 196 -11.56 -4.22 -18.71
C GLU A 196 -13.00 -4.52 -18.29
N THR A 197 -13.22 -5.59 -17.54
CA THR A 197 -14.54 -5.98 -17.03
C THR A 197 -15.13 -4.89 -16.14
N LEU A 198 -14.36 -4.38 -15.17
CA LEU A 198 -14.77 -3.30 -14.28
C LEU A 198 -15.06 -2.01 -15.06
N ARG A 199 -14.21 -1.62 -16.00
CA ARG A 199 -14.41 -0.43 -16.86
C ARG A 199 -15.70 -0.54 -17.68
N SER A 200 -15.97 -1.71 -18.25
CA SER A 200 -17.18 -1.94 -19.05
C SER A 200 -18.49 -1.86 -18.25
N LYS A 201 -18.40 -1.95 -16.91
CA LYS A 201 -19.55 -1.96 -15.99
C LYS A 201 -19.62 -0.72 -15.11
N GLY A 202 -18.86 0.33 -15.45
CA GLY A 202 -18.90 1.62 -14.74
C GLY A 202 -18.20 1.57 -13.37
N CYS A 203 -17.16 0.74 -13.21
CA CYS A 203 -16.31 0.67 -12.02
C CYS A 203 -14.86 1.08 -12.38
N SER A 204 -14.68 2.07 -13.25
CA SER A 204 -13.38 2.48 -13.81
C SER A 204 -12.40 3.03 -12.78
N VAL A 205 -12.89 3.69 -11.72
CA VAL A 205 -12.04 4.18 -10.62
C VAL A 205 -11.41 3.00 -9.87
N MET A 206 -12.22 1.97 -9.58
CA MET A 206 -11.73 0.75 -8.94
C MET A 206 -10.83 -0.07 -9.88
N ALA A 207 -11.11 -0.10 -11.19
CA ALA A 207 -10.22 -0.73 -12.17
C ALA A 207 -8.82 -0.10 -12.17
N SER A 208 -8.75 1.24 -12.25
CA SER A 208 -7.50 1.99 -12.21
C SER A 208 -6.75 1.75 -10.89
N PHE A 209 -7.52 1.62 -9.80
CA PHE A 209 -6.98 1.28 -8.50
C PHE A 209 -6.34 -0.12 -8.46
N LEU A 210 -7.02 -1.15 -8.98
CA LEU A 210 -6.47 -2.51 -9.05
C LEU A 210 -5.21 -2.55 -9.91
N GLU A 211 -5.24 -1.86 -11.04
CA GLU A 211 -4.12 -1.73 -11.96
C GLU A 211 -2.90 -1.06 -11.32
N MET A 212 -3.08 -0.05 -10.46
CA MET A 212 -1.95 0.62 -9.78
C MET A 212 -1.38 -0.15 -8.58
N GLN A 213 -2.22 -0.93 -7.89
CA GLN A 213 -1.87 -1.48 -6.57
C GLN A 213 -1.36 -2.91 -6.57
N PHE A 214 -1.77 -3.72 -7.54
CA PHE A 214 -1.56 -5.16 -7.48
C PHE A 214 -0.54 -5.66 -8.52
N LEU A 215 0.24 -4.74 -9.07
CA LEU A 215 1.37 -5.02 -9.94
C LEU A 215 2.45 -5.75 -9.14
N GLY A 216 2.68 -7.03 -9.48
CA GLY A 216 3.84 -7.79 -8.98
C GLY A 216 3.58 -8.81 -7.87
N LEU A 217 2.33 -9.20 -7.60
CA LEU A 217 2.05 -10.23 -6.58
C LEU A 217 2.41 -11.63 -7.08
N ARG A 218 3.55 -12.14 -6.60
CA ARG A 218 4.01 -13.51 -6.87
C ARG A 218 3.23 -14.56 -6.09
N ASP A 219 2.90 -14.27 -4.83
CA ASP A 219 1.93 -15.03 -4.04
C ASP A 219 0.64 -14.24 -4.05
N ARG A 220 -0.31 -14.62 -4.92
CA ARG A 220 -1.59 -13.91 -5.05
C ARG A 220 -2.43 -14.23 -3.81
N PRO A 221 -2.58 -13.32 -2.82
CA PRO A 221 -3.45 -13.63 -1.71
C PRO A 221 -4.87 -13.76 -2.25
N GLN A 222 -5.64 -14.68 -1.67
CA GLN A 222 -7.06 -14.79 -1.97
C GLN A 222 -7.74 -13.48 -1.58
N LEU A 223 -8.38 -12.81 -2.53
CA LEU A 223 -8.88 -11.44 -2.38
C LEU A 223 -10.32 -11.32 -2.90
N THR A 224 -11.10 -10.49 -2.20
CA THR A 224 -12.39 -10.00 -2.68
C THR A 224 -12.36 -8.47 -2.70
N VAL A 225 -12.76 -7.91 -3.84
CA VAL A 225 -12.89 -6.46 -4.05
C VAL A 225 -14.36 -6.12 -4.19
N PHE A 226 -14.82 -5.17 -3.40
CA PHE A 226 -16.15 -4.59 -3.50
C PHE A 226 -16.05 -3.30 -4.31
N ALA A 227 -16.35 -3.33 -5.60
CA ALA A 227 -16.14 -2.22 -6.53
C ALA A 227 -17.36 -1.29 -6.57
N PRO A 228 -17.31 -0.07 -5.99
CA PRO A 228 -18.40 0.89 -6.15
C PRO A 228 -18.46 1.37 -7.60
N VAL A 229 -19.68 1.66 -8.07
CA VAL A 229 -19.89 2.32 -9.37
C VAL A 229 -19.31 3.74 -9.37
N ASP A 230 -18.89 4.20 -10.53
CA ASP A 230 -18.17 5.46 -10.73
C ASP A 230 -19.00 6.67 -10.28
N GLU A 231 -20.32 6.63 -10.46
CA GLU A 231 -21.24 7.68 -10.02
C GLU A 231 -21.19 7.85 -8.49
N ALA A 232 -21.10 6.76 -7.74
CA ALA A 232 -21.02 6.81 -6.28
C ALA A 232 -19.69 7.38 -5.78
N MET A 233 -18.62 7.15 -6.54
CA MET A 233 -17.30 7.73 -6.26
C MET A 233 -17.29 9.25 -6.55
N ALA A 234 -18.02 9.71 -7.56
CA ALA A 234 -18.12 11.11 -7.95
C ALA A 234 -18.93 11.98 -6.96
N VAL A 235 -20.04 11.46 -6.43
CA VAL A 235 -20.98 12.22 -5.57
C VAL A 235 -20.40 12.50 -4.18
N ASN A 236 -19.50 11.65 -3.67
CA ASN A 236 -19.06 11.72 -2.27
C ASN A 236 -17.77 12.53 -2.02
N HIS A 237 -17.09 13.08 -3.03
CA HIS A 237 -15.71 13.56 -2.84
C HIS A 237 -15.32 14.86 -3.58
N THR A 238 -15.84 15.99 -3.11
CA THR A 238 -15.18 17.27 -3.28
C THR A 238 -13.90 17.34 -2.40
N GLY A 239 -12.75 16.98 -2.97
CA GLY A 239 -11.50 17.71 -2.68
C GLY A 239 -10.50 17.21 -1.61
N ARG A 240 -10.31 15.90 -1.33
CA ARG A 240 -9.10 15.46 -0.55
C ARG A 240 -8.58 14.06 -0.91
N LEU A 241 -7.41 14.01 -1.56
CA LEU A 241 -6.74 12.78 -2.01
C LEU A 241 -6.41 11.77 -0.89
N ARG A 242 -6.15 12.23 0.35
CA ARG A 242 -5.95 11.35 1.51
C ARG A 242 -7.16 10.48 1.85
N LYS A 243 -8.38 10.89 1.45
CA LYS A 243 -9.60 10.10 1.69
C LYS A 243 -9.66 8.87 0.79
N TYR A 244 -9.16 8.95 -0.45
CA TYR A 244 -9.28 7.87 -1.43
C TYR A 244 -8.52 6.60 -1.03
N SER A 245 -7.34 6.71 -0.42
CA SER A 245 -6.55 5.55 0.04
C SER A 245 -7.27 4.78 1.17
N SER A 246 -7.84 5.50 2.14
CA SER A 246 -8.68 4.88 3.18
C SER A 246 -9.95 4.27 2.58
N ILE A 247 -10.60 4.98 1.65
CA ILE A 247 -11.80 4.47 0.97
C ILE A 247 -11.50 3.18 0.25
N LEU A 248 -10.47 3.14 -0.58
CA LEU A 248 -10.15 1.95 -1.36
C LEU A 248 -9.73 0.77 -0.46
N ARG A 249 -9.04 1.03 0.67
CA ARG A 249 -8.78 0.00 1.70
C ARG A 249 -10.03 -0.64 2.31
N ARG A 250 -11.11 0.12 2.46
CA ARG A 250 -12.40 -0.36 2.97
C ARG A 250 -13.11 -1.31 2.00
N HIS A 251 -12.72 -1.31 0.74
CA HIS A 251 -13.36 -2.10 -0.31
C HIS A 251 -12.61 -3.39 -0.64
N VAL A 252 -11.48 -3.66 0.03
CA VAL A 252 -10.67 -4.85 -0.23
C VAL A 252 -10.65 -5.73 1.02
N VAL A 253 -10.95 -7.02 0.83
CA VAL A 253 -10.98 -8.04 1.87
C VAL A 253 -9.93 -9.12 1.59
N PRO A 254 -9.09 -9.51 2.57
CA PRO A 254 -8.02 -10.49 2.41
C PRO A 254 -8.53 -11.96 2.48
N CYS A 255 -9.63 -12.24 1.79
CA CYS A 255 -10.11 -13.59 1.50
C CYS A 255 -10.89 -13.57 0.19
N LYS A 256 -10.89 -14.69 -0.52
CA LYS A 256 -11.72 -14.91 -1.72
C LYS A 256 -13.08 -15.41 -1.26
N ILE A 257 -14.11 -14.65 -1.54
CA ILE A 257 -15.50 -14.92 -1.18
C ILE A 257 -16.29 -14.90 -2.49
N LEU A 258 -16.87 -16.03 -2.87
CA LEU A 258 -17.78 -16.14 -4.01
C LEU A 258 -19.16 -15.58 -3.65
N TRP A 259 -20.00 -15.32 -4.64
CA TRP A 259 -21.36 -14.82 -4.37
C TRP A 259 -22.16 -15.79 -3.53
N SER A 260 -22.09 -17.09 -3.85
CA SER A 260 -22.75 -18.17 -3.09
C SER A 260 -22.33 -18.20 -1.62
N ASP A 261 -21.05 -17.98 -1.34
CA ASP A 261 -20.53 -17.93 0.02
C ASP A 261 -20.97 -16.64 0.73
N LEU A 262 -20.95 -15.51 0.02
CA LEU A 262 -21.33 -14.20 0.54
C LEU A 262 -22.80 -14.16 0.98
N VAL A 263 -23.71 -14.71 0.17
CA VAL A 263 -25.13 -14.86 0.53
C VAL A 263 -25.35 -15.92 1.61
N GLY A 264 -24.44 -16.89 1.74
CA GLY A 264 -24.47 -17.91 2.78
C GLY A 264 -24.08 -17.40 4.17
N LEU A 265 -23.47 -16.21 4.28
CA LEU A 265 -23.03 -15.66 5.56
C LEU A 265 -24.22 -15.35 6.49
N ASP A 266 -23.99 -15.52 7.79
CA ASP A 266 -24.97 -15.17 8.81
C ASP A 266 -25.18 -13.66 8.89
N ASN A 267 -26.42 -13.25 9.17
CA ASN A 267 -26.75 -11.84 9.40
C ASN A 267 -25.95 -11.29 10.59
N GLY A 268 -25.29 -10.15 10.42
CA GLY A 268 -24.38 -9.55 11.40
C GLY A 268 -22.92 -10.01 11.30
N THR A 269 -22.56 -10.83 10.30
CA THR A 269 -21.17 -11.22 10.05
C THR A 269 -20.33 -9.99 9.69
N VAL A 270 -19.15 -9.85 10.30
CA VAL A 270 -18.24 -8.73 10.01
C VAL A 270 -17.02 -9.22 9.23
N LEU A 271 -16.90 -8.78 7.97
CA LEU A 271 -15.72 -9.02 7.13
C LEU A 271 -14.66 -7.97 7.43
N ARG A 272 -13.43 -8.41 7.71
CA ARG A 272 -12.30 -7.51 7.94
C ARG A 272 -11.77 -7.01 6.60
N THR A 273 -11.52 -5.70 6.51
CA THR A 273 -10.96 -5.05 5.32
C THR A 273 -9.48 -4.73 5.54
N TYR A 274 -8.79 -4.24 4.50
CA TYR A 274 -7.44 -3.72 4.66
C TYR A 274 -7.39 -2.38 5.43
N GLU A 275 -8.52 -1.67 5.59
CA GLU A 275 -8.57 -0.47 6.43
C GLU A 275 -8.66 -0.87 7.90
N ARG A 276 -7.60 -0.56 8.66
CA ARG A 276 -7.55 -0.87 10.10
C ARG A 276 -8.74 -0.23 10.83
N GLY A 277 -9.50 -1.05 11.56
CA GLY A 277 -10.66 -0.60 12.33
C GLY A 277 -11.94 -0.45 11.52
N PHE A 278 -11.92 -0.81 10.23
CA PHE A 278 -13.11 -0.84 9.38
C PHE A 278 -13.48 -2.27 9.01
N GLY A 279 -14.70 -2.66 9.37
CA GLY A 279 -15.31 -3.93 8.98
C GLY A 279 -16.53 -3.71 8.10
N ILE A 280 -16.79 -4.65 7.20
CA ILE A 280 -18.02 -4.71 6.40
C ILE A 280 -18.99 -5.62 7.14
N ASN A 281 -20.07 -5.04 7.66
CA ASN A 281 -21.17 -5.76 8.27
C ASN A 281 -22.11 -6.29 7.18
N VAL A 282 -22.31 -7.60 7.19
CA VAL A 282 -23.23 -8.30 6.30
C VAL A 282 -24.61 -8.26 6.93
N THR A 283 -25.54 -7.57 6.28
CA THR A 283 -26.93 -7.47 6.72
C THR A 283 -27.87 -8.06 5.68
N LYS A 284 -28.81 -8.89 6.13
CA LYS A 284 -29.88 -9.43 5.27
C LYS A 284 -31.18 -8.71 5.59
N SER A 285 -31.76 -8.04 4.60
CA SER A 285 -33.08 -7.41 4.72
C SER A 285 -34.20 -8.45 4.57
N GLY A 286 -35.45 -8.06 4.81
CA GLY A 286 -36.63 -8.94 4.86
C GLY A 286 -36.90 -9.75 3.58
N ASP A 287 -36.35 -9.32 2.44
CA ASP A 287 -36.44 -10.02 1.14
C ASP A 287 -35.18 -10.83 0.78
N ASP A 288 -34.32 -11.14 1.77
CA ASP A 288 -33.00 -11.78 1.60
C ASP A 288 -32.02 -10.97 0.74
N GLU A 289 -32.31 -9.67 0.55
CA GLU A 289 -31.42 -8.73 -0.12
C GLU A 289 -30.18 -8.48 0.75
N LEU A 290 -29.03 -8.92 0.25
CA LEU A 290 -27.74 -8.78 0.89
C LEU A 290 -27.25 -7.33 0.80
N GLN A 291 -26.98 -6.75 1.97
CA GLN A 291 -26.37 -5.43 2.09
C GLN A 291 -25.06 -5.51 2.88
N LEU A 292 -24.10 -4.68 2.46
CA LEU A 292 -22.77 -4.54 3.04
C LEU A 292 -22.66 -3.15 3.64
N ASN A 293 -22.69 -3.03 4.96
CA ASN A 293 -22.83 -1.74 5.67
C ASN A 293 -24.01 -0.89 5.15
N GLY A 294 -25.13 -1.53 4.79
CA GLY A 294 -26.31 -0.85 4.21
C GLY A 294 -26.20 -0.56 2.70
N VAL A 295 -25.09 -0.95 2.05
CA VAL A 295 -24.90 -0.79 0.61
C VAL A 295 -25.26 -2.08 -0.13
N GLY A 296 -26.12 -1.99 -1.15
CA GLY A 296 -26.49 -3.13 -1.98
C GLY A 296 -25.39 -3.57 -2.95
N VAL A 297 -25.34 -4.88 -3.22
CA VAL A 297 -24.48 -5.47 -4.25
C VAL A 297 -25.23 -5.51 -5.58
N VAL A 298 -24.81 -4.71 -6.56
CA VAL A 298 -25.48 -4.55 -7.87
C VAL A 298 -24.95 -5.50 -8.94
N PHE A 299 -23.68 -5.91 -8.81
CA PHE A 299 -23.06 -6.87 -9.72
C PHE A 299 -22.43 -8.01 -8.90
N PRO A 300 -23.21 -9.06 -8.57
CA PRO A 300 -22.66 -10.30 -8.02
C PRO A 300 -21.58 -10.87 -8.94
N GLU A 301 -20.39 -11.19 -8.40
CA GLU A 301 -19.29 -11.82 -9.15
C GLU A 301 -19.00 -11.14 -10.49
N LEU A 302 -18.97 -9.81 -10.46
CA LEU A 302 -18.61 -8.95 -11.58
C LEU A 302 -17.37 -9.45 -12.33
N TYR A 303 -16.38 -9.94 -11.59
CA TYR A 303 -15.23 -10.67 -12.13
C TYR A 303 -14.79 -11.72 -11.12
N PHE A 304 -14.29 -12.87 -11.58
CA PHE A 304 -13.60 -13.80 -10.71
C PHE A 304 -12.57 -14.63 -11.49
N ASN A 305 -11.51 -15.02 -10.79
CA ASN A 305 -10.54 -16.02 -11.26
C ASN A 305 -10.05 -16.83 -10.06
N ASP A 306 -8.93 -17.53 -10.17
CA ASP A 306 -8.42 -18.41 -9.12
C ASP A 306 -8.14 -17.71 -7.78
N TRP A 307 -7.80 -16.42 -7.80
CA TRP A 307 -7.30 -15.70 -6.63
C TRP A 307 -8.08 -14.40 -6.32
N LEU A 308 -8.79 -13.82 -7.30
CA LEU A 308 -9.55 -12.58 -7.17
C LEU A 308 -11.04 -12.84 -7.39
N VAL A 309 -11.88 -12.21 -6.57
CA VAL A 309 -13.31 -12.01 -6.86
C VAL A 309 -13.63 -10.52 -6.75
N VAL A 310 -14.47 -10.00 -7.64
CA VAL A 310 -14.99 -8.64 -7.59
C VAL A 310 -16.51 -8.69 -7.53
N HIS A 311 -17.10 -7.97 -6.59
CA HIS A 311 -18.54 -7.69 -6.55
C HIS A 311 -18.77 -6.20 -6.72
N GLY A 312 -19.68 -5.80 -7.61
CA GLY A 312 -20.04 -4.38 -7.80
C GLY A 312 -21.00 -3.88 -6.72
N LEU A 313 -20.75 -2.68 -6.19
CA LEU A 313 -21.58 -2.01 -5.18
C LEU A 313 -22.29 -0.79 -5.74
N GLN A 314 -23.50 -0.54 -5.24
CA GLN A 314 -24.27 0.66 -5.59
C GLN A 314 -23.62 1.95 -5.07
N GLU A 315 -22.97 1.88 -3.90
CA GLU A 315 -22.39 3.04 -3.21
C GLU A 315 -21.01 2.74 -2.61
N VAL A 316 -20.35 3.79 -2.10
CA VAL A 316 -19.07 3.71 -1.42
C VAL A 316 -19.26 3.33 0.04
N LEU A 317 -18.47 2.36 0.52
CA LEU A 317 -18.43 1.99 1.93
C LEU A 317 -17.80 3.12 2.78
N VAL A 318 -18.64 3.84 3.53
CA VAL A 318 -18.25 4.94 4.41
C VAL A 318 -18.32 4.56 5.89
N SER A 319 -17.46 5.18 6.70
CA SER A 319 -17.53 5.03 8.16
C SER A 319 -18.74 5.81 8.67
N VAL A 320 -19.74 5.10 9.21
CA VAL A 320 -20.85 5.76 9.91
C VAL A 320 -20.31 6.31 11.23
N SER A 321 -20.04 7.61 11.28
CA SER A 321 -19.90 8.30 12.57
C SER A 321 -21.25 8.23 13.27
N LYS A 322 -21.32 7.51 14.41
CA LYS A 322 -22.46 7.61 15.32
C LYS A 322 -22.54 9.05 15.83
N GLY A 323 -23.30 9.90 15.15
CA GLY A 323 -23.83 11.15 15.67
C GLY A 323 -25.21 10.87 16.24
N ARG A 324 -25.32 10.91 17.56
CA ARG A 324 -26.58 11.06 18.30
C ARG A 324 -27.07 12.50 18.14
N GLU A 325 -28.40 12.64 18.00
CA GLU A 325 -29.25 13.82 18.28
C GLU A 325 -29.11 14.99 17.27
N GLU A 326 -30.15 15.64 16.75
CA GLU A 326 -31.56 15.69 17.18
C GLU A 326 -32.44 16.19 16.01
N GLU A 327 -33.52 15.46 15.75
CA GLU A 327 -34.71 15.95 15.07
C GLU A 327 -35.51 16.78 16.11
N ALA A 328 -35.57 18.11 15.97
CA ALA A 328 -36.72 18.93 16.36
C ALA A 328 -36.41 20.44 16.24
N LYS A 329 -36.91 21.09 15.19
CA LYS A 329 -37.95 22.14 15.28
C LYS A 329 -38.09 22.87 13.95
N ASN A 330 -39.20 22.58 13.30
CA ASN A 330 -39.79 23.38 12.26
C ASN A 330 -40.60 24.51 12.92
N SER A 331 -40.32 25.78 12.60
CA SER A 331 -41.34 26.78 12.20
C SER A 331 -40.81 28.23 12.19
N SER A 332 -40.76 28.78 10.96
CA SER A 332 -41.25 30.11 10.55
C SER A 332 -40.76 31.39 11.25
N SER A 333 -40.09 32.27 10.49
CA SER A 333 -40.57 33.64 10.17
C SER A 333 -39.70 34.32 9.11
N LYS A 334 -40.36 35.09 8.24
CA LYS A 334 -39.92 35.75 7.00
C LYS A 334 -39.41 37.19 7.27
N VAL A 335 -38.85 37.82 6.22
CA VAL A 335 -38.56 39.26 5.96
C VAL A 335 -37.06 39.61 6.04
N GLN A 336 -36.41 40.42 5.19
CA GLN A 336 -36.46 40.81 3.76
C GLN A 336 -35.21 41.69 3.52
N GLU A 337 -34.43 41.40 2.46
CA GLU A 337 -33.73 42.32 1.52
C GLU A 337 -32.80 43.46 2.02
N VAL A 338 -31.53 43.50 1.56
CA VAL A 338 -30.81 44.66 0.95
C VAL A 338 -29.65 44.14 0.06
N ILE A 339 -29.33 44.93 -0.97
CA ILE A 339 -28.66 44.72 -2.26
C ILE A 339 -27.12 44.95 -2.25
N GLU A 340 -26.36 44.05 -2.94
CA GLU A 340 -25.09 44.13 -3.73
C GLU A 340 -23.86 45.03 -3.36
N PRO A 341 -22.65 44.89 -4.01
CA PRO A 341 -22.12 43.85 -4.93
C PRO A 341 -20.64 43.39 -4.72
N LYS A 342 -20.29 42.29 -5.42
CA LYS A 342 -19.01 41.85 -6.06
C LYS A 342 -17.65 42.16 -5.41
N GLN A 343 -16.85 41.10 -5.19
CA GLN A 343 -15.40 41.12 -5.43
C GLN A 343 -14.91 39.81 -6.05
N HIS A 344 -14.07 39.97 -7.07
CA HIS A 344 -13.29 38.95 -7.79
C HIS A 344 -12.54 38.00 -6.83
N VAL A 345 -12.55 36.70 -7.13
CA VAL A 345 -11.56 35.76 -6.60
C VAL A 345 -10.75 35.28 -7.80
N GLU A 346 -9.46 35.61 -7.78
CA GLU A 346 -8.45 35.16 -8.73
C GLU A 346 -8.24 33.64 -8.57
N GLU A 347 -8.17 32.93 -9.70
CA GLU A 347 -7.69 31.56 -9.78
C GLU A 347 -6.19 31.54 -9.47
N GLU A 348 -5.82 31.14 -8.25
CA GLU A 348 -4.45 30.68 -7.98
C GLU A 348 -4.29 29.24 -8.46
N GLU A 349 -3.65 29.10 -9.62
CA GLU A 349 -3.16 27.85 -10.18
C GLU A 349 -2.01 27.31 -9.31
N TYR A 350 -2.31 26.34 -8.43
CA TYR A 350 -1.29 25.59 -7.70
C TYR A 350 -0.75 24.44 -8.56
N PRO A 351 0.58 24.25 -8.65
CA PRO A 351 1.17 23.24 -9.52
C PRO A 351 0.82 21.82 -9.06
N ALA A 352 0.59 20.95 -10.05
CA ALA A 352 0.30 19.53 -9.89
C ALA A 352 1.38 18.85 -9.04
N SER A 353 1.06 18.56 -7.78
CA SER A 353 1.88 17.70 -6.93
C SER A 353 1.64 16.25 -7.35
N HIS A 354 2.72 15.51 -7.60
CA HIS A 354 2.64 14.06 -7.82
C HIS A 354 2.23 13.37 -6.52
N TYR A 355 1.06 12.72 -6.51
CA TYR A 355 0.52 12.04 -5.34
C TYR A 355 0.78 10.52 -5.42
N HIS A 356 1.45 9.98 -4.40
CA HIS A 356 1.72 8.54 -4.24
C HIS A 356 0.51 7.85 -3.57
N PHE A 357 -0.08 6.86 -4.25
CA PHE A 357 -1.30 6.18 -3.82
C PHE A 357 -0.96 4.73 -3.44
N SER A 358 -1.10 4.34 -2.16
CA SER A 358 -1.02 2.93 -1.75
C SER A 358 -2.13 2.53 -0.75
N VAL A 359 -2.67 1.32 -0.87
CA VAL A 359 -3.83 0.79 -0.13
C VAL A 359 -3.49 -0.33 0.84
N PHE A 360 -2.24 -0.45 1.29
CA PHE A 360 -1.87 -1.54 2.22
C PHE A 360 -1.12 -1.04 3.46
N HIS A 361 -1.61 0.04 4.06
CA HIS A 361 -1.11 0.61 5.32
C HIS A 361 -1.95 0.18 6.53
#